data_AF-A0A8U1BUB3-F1
#
_entry.id   AF-A0A8U1BUB3-F1
#
_cell.length_a   1.000
_cell.length_b   1.000
_cell.length_c   1.000
_cell.angle_alpha   90.00
_cell.angle_beta   90.00
_cell.angle_gamma   90.00
#
_symmetry.space_group_name_H-M   'P 1'
#
loop_
_entity.id
_entity.type
_entity.pdbx_description
1 polymer ?
#
loop_
_entity_poly.entity_id
_entity_poly.type
_entity_poly.pdbx_seq_one_letter_code
_entity_poly.pdbx_strand_id
1 'polypeptide(L)'
;MASCCSLKLLTLFSLIIVPASVESNNIEAEAGKFFSSGHTNNWAVLVCTSRFWFNYRHVANTLSVYRSVKRLGIPDSHIVLMLADDMACNHRNPKPATVFSHKNMELNVYGDDVEVDYRGYEVTVENFLRVLTGRLPPSTPRSKRLLSDDHSNILIYLTGHGGNGFLNFQDSEEISNVELADAFEQMWTKRR
;
A
#
# COMPACT_ATOMS: atom_id res chain seq x y z
N MET A 1 21.06 -73.52 37.76
CA MET A 1 21.43 -72.27 37.06
C MET A 1 20.13 -71.64 36.55
N ALA A 2 19.58 -70.69 37.30
CA ALA A 2 18.33 -70.02 36.95
C ALA A 2 18.68 -68.66 36.31
N SER A 3 18.21 -68.43 35.09
CA SER A 3 18.41 -67.19 34.35
C SER A 3 17.22 -66.25 34.54
N CYS A 4 17.55 -64.98 34.74
CA CYS A 4 16.69 -63.85 35.10
C CYS A 4 15.79 -63.43 33.94
N CYS A 5 14.48 -63.31 34.15
CA CYS A 5 13.51 -62.75 33.20
C CYS A 5 13.11 -61.35 33.65
N SER A 6 13.39 -60.35 32.81
CA SER A 6 13.27 -58.92 33.13
C SER A 6 11.84 -58.41 32.93
N LEU A 7 11.35 -57.72 33.96
CA LEU A 7 10.09 -57.00 34.06
C LEU A 7 10.12 -55.74 33.18
N LYS A 8 9.11 -55.49 32.33
CA LYS A 8 8.85 -54.14 31.80
C LYS A 8 7.40 -53.73 32.04
N LEU A 9 7.29 -52.62 32.74
CA LEU A 9 6.12 -51.95 33.29
C LEU A 9 5.39 -51.14 32.20
N LEU A 10 4.06 -51.09 32.30
CA LEU A 10 3.14 -50.29 31.47
C LEU A 10 3.46 -48.79 31.51
N THR A 11 3.14 -48.08 30.42
CA THR A 11 2.54 -46.73 30.48
C THR A 11 1.72 -46.48 29.21
N LEU A 12 0.39 -46.47 29.35
CA LEU A 12 -0.54 -45.94 28.35
C LEU A 12 -0.44 -44.41 28.35
N PHE A 13 -0.09 -43.80 27.22
CA PHE A 13 -0.40 -42.39 26.95
C PHE A 13 -1.55 -42.34 25.95
N SER A 14 -2.77 -42.17 26.44
CA SER A 14 -3.90 -41.79 25.60
C SER A 14 -3.76 -40.33 25.20
N LEU A 15 -3.42 -40.11 23.94
CA LEU A 15 -3.37 -38.79 23.31
C LEU A 15 -4.81 -38.27 23.16
N ILE A 16 -5.24 -37.41 24.08
CA ILE A 16 -6.49 -36.65 23.93
C ILE A 16 -6.19 -35.53 22.92
N ILE A 17 -6.59 -35.74 21.68
CA ILE A 17 -6.60 -34.70 20.65
C ILE A 17 -7.79 -33.77 20.96
N VAL A 18 -7.51 -32.62 21.56
CA VAL A 18 -8.47 -31.51 21.65
C VAL A 18 -8.39 -30.74 20.33
N PRO A 19 -9.47 -30.62 19.54
CA PRO A 19 -9.46 -29.74 18.38
C PRO A 19 -9.49 -28.29 18.87
N ALA A 20 -8.43 -27.54 18.61
CA ALA A 20 -8.40 -26.09 18.76
C ALA A 20 -9.20 -25.46 17.61
N SER A 21 -10.51 -25.29 17.78
CA SER A 21 -11.30 -24.41 16.93
C SER A 21 -11.19 -22.98 17.45
N VAL A 22 -10.22 -22.21 16.93
CA VAL A 22 -10.01 -20.80 17.26
C VAL A 22 -10.44 -19.93 16.06
N GLU A 23 -11.53 -19.19 16.25
CA GLU A 23 -11.85 -17.84 15.72
C GLU A 23 -11.71 -17.48 14.22
N SER A 24 -12.10 -18.34 13.28
CA SER A 24 -12.25 -17.92 11.86
C SER A 24 -13.57 -17.18 11.57
N ASN A 25 -14.63 -17.44 12.35
CA ASN A 25 -15.99 -16.98 12.03
C ASN A 25 -16.21 -15.47 12.21
N ASN A 26 -15.42 -14.80 13.06
CA ASN A 26 -15.59 -13.36 13.32
C ASN A 26 -15.02 -12.50 12.20
N ILE A 27 -13.89 -12.90 11.60
CA ILE A 27 -13.25 -12.14 10.51
C ILE A 27 -14.12 -12.19 9.25
N GLU A 28 -14.69 -13.35 8.92
CA GLU A 28 -15.57 -13.49 7.76
C GLU A 28 -16.90 -12.74 7.94
N ALA A 29 -17.42 -12.69 9.17
CA ALA A 29 -18.63 -11.93 9.50
C ALA A 29 -18.38 -10.41 9.51
N GLU A 30 -17.26 -9.95 10.05
CA GLU A 30 -16.85 -8.54 9.98
C GLU A 30 -16.54 -8.10 8.55
N ALA A 31 -15.81 -8.92 7.79
CA ALA A 31 -15.57 -8.68 6.37
C ALA A 31 -16.88 -8.67 5.58
N GLY A 32 -17.78 -9.63 5.84
CA GLY A 32 -19.11 -9.67 5.23
C GLY A 32 -19.94 -8.43 5.56
N LYS A 33 -19.86 -7.93 6.80
CA LYS A 33 -20.52 -6.69 7.22
C LYS A 33 -19.88 -5.46 6.56
N PHE A 34 -18.55 -5.43 6.45
CA PHE A 34 -17.79 -4.40 5.74
C PHE A 34 -18.21 -4.33 4.26
N PHE A 35 -18.22 -5.46 3.55
CA PHE A 35 -18.67 -5.54 2.16
C PHE A 35 -20.19 -5.36 1.98
N SER A 36 -20.99 -5.56 3.03
CA SER A 36 -22.43 -5.24 3.04
C SER A 36 -22.72 -3.77 3.30
N SER A 37 -21.75 -3.02 3.82
CA SER A 37 -21.87 -1.57 3.94
C SER A 37 -21.88 -1.00 2.52
N GLY A 38 -22.86 -0.14 2.22
CA GLY A 38 -23.17 0.33 0.87
C GLY A 38 -22.11 1.28 0.32
N HIS A 39 -20.88 0.82 0.17
CA HIS A 39 -19.79 1.58 -0.41
C HIS A 39 -20.15 1.96 -1.84
N THR A 40 -20.01 3.23 -2.17
CA THR A 40 -20.45 3.78 -3.46
C THR A 40 -19.30 3.94 -4.44
N ASN A 41 -18.06 4.05 -3.93
CA ASN A 41 -16.90 4.36 -4.75
C ASN A 41 -15.59 3.86 -4.13
N ASN A 42 -14.58 3.64 -4.99
CA ASN A 42 -13.23 3.26 -4.61
C ASN A 42 -12.24 4.35 -5.05
N TRP A 43 -11.28 4.64 -4.18
CA TRP A 43 -10.17 5.58 -4.39
C TRP A 43 -8.83 4.88 -4.17
N ALA A 44 -7.78 5.40 -4.80
CA ALA A 44 -6.41 4.97 -4.55
C ALA A 44 -5.48 6.18 -4.34
N VAL A 45 -4.61 6.11 -3.34
CA VAL A 45 -3.51 7.05 -3.12
C VAL A 45 -2.21 6.25 -3.21
N LEU A 46 -1.44 6.49 -4.27
CA LEU A 46 -0.26 5.69 -4.62
C LEU A 46 0.97 6.58 -4.57
N VAL A 47 1.93 6.27 -3.69
CA VAL A 47 3.07 7.14 -3.40
C VAL A 47 4.38 6.37 -3.52
N CYS A 48 5.23 6.79 -4.45
CA CYS A 48 6.65 6.47 -4.44
C CYS A 48 7.41 7.60 -3.76
N THR A 49 7.99 7.32 -2.60
CA THR A 49 8.67 8.36 -1.81
C THR A 49 10.15 8.50 -2.13
N SER A 50 10.77 7.54 -2.83
CA SER A 50 12.22 7.55 -3.06
C SER A 50 12.64 8.16 -4.39
N ARG A 51 13.87 8.70 -4.42
CA ARG A 51 14.50 9.31 -5.59
C ARG A 51 15.74 8.54 -6.05
N PHE A 52 16.25 8.90 -7.22
CA PHE A 52 17.46 8.37 -7.84
C PHE A 52 17.32 6.96 -8.43
N TRP A 53 18.18 6.70 -9.41
CA TRP A 53 18.18 5.48 -10.22
C TRP A 53 18.30 4.18 -9.41
N PHE A 54 19.06 4.17 -8.31
CA PHE A 54 19.22 2.95 -7.49
C PHE A 54 17.91 2.56 -6.76
N ASN A 55 16.93 3.46 -6.70
CA ASN A 55 15.60 3.23 -6.16
C ASN A 55 14.54 2.98 -7.24
N TYR A 56 14.95 2.69 -8.47
CA TYR A 56 14.06 2.39 -9.60
C TYR A 56 12.89 1.46 -9.25
N ARG A 57 13.12 0.45 -8.41
CA ARG A 57 12.11 -0.51 -7.95
C ARG A 57 10.88 0.16 -7.29
N HIS A 58 11.05 1.26 -6.55
CA HIS A 58 9.95 1.93 -5.87
C HIS A 58 8.99 2.57 -6.89
N VAL A 59 9.53 3.25 -7.92
CA VAL A 59 8.72 3.79 -9.03
C VAL A 59 8.06 2.66 -9.81
N ALA A 60 8.80 1.59 -10.15
CA ALA A 60 8.25 0.44 -10.87
C ALA A 60 7.13 -0.26 -10.08
N ASN A 61 7.25 -0.36 -8.76
CA ASN A 61 6.21 -0.92 -7.88
C ASN A 61 4.95 -0.06 -7.89
N THR A 62 5.08 1.26 -7.67
CA THR A 62 3.92 2.18 -7.68
C THR A 62 3.19 2.15 -9.01
N LEU A 63 3.93 2.18 -10.13
CA LEU A 63 3.34 2.09 -11.48
C LEU A 63 2.67 0.73 -11.74
N SER A 64 3.21 -0.36 -11.19
CA SER A 64 2.57 -1.67 -11.27
C SER A 64 1.24 -1.72 -10.52
N VAL A 65 1.17 -1.09 -9.34
CA VAL A 65 -0.08 -0.97 -8.57
C VAL A 65 -1.06 -0.05 -9.30
N TYR A 66 -0.61 1.09 -9.80
CA TYR A 66 -1.41 2.04 -10.60
C TYR A 66 -2.09 1.34 -11.78
N ARG A 67 -1.32 0.59 -12.57
CA ARG A 67 -1.86 -0.19 -13.68
C ARG A 67 -2.88 -1.24 -13.21
N SER A 68 -2.63 -1.87 -12.06
CA SER A 68 -3.53 -2.89 -11.50
C SER A 68 -4.86 -2.30 -11.05
N VAL A 69 -4.85 -1.18 -10.32
CA VAL A 69 -6.08 -0.50 -9.87
C VAL A 69 -6.90 0.02 -11.05
N LYS A 70 -6.24 0.56 -12.10
CA LYS A 70 -6.92 0.95 -13.34
C LYS A 70 -7.59 -0.24 -14.03
N ARG A 71 -6.87 -1.36 -14.16
CA ARG A 71 -7.42 -2.60 -14.74
C ARG A 71 -8.59 -3.18 -13.94
N LEU A 72 -8.63 -2.93 -12.64
CA LEU A 72 -9.73 -3.35 -11.76
C LEU A 72 -10.90 -2.35 -11.74
N GLY A 73 -10.82 -1.26 -12.52
CA GLY A 73 -11.95 -0.35 -12.76
C GLY A 73 -11.92 0.95 -11.95
N ILE A 74 -10.83 1.28 -11.24
CA ILE A 74 -10.69 2.60 -10.61
C ILE A 74 -10.24 3.60 -11.70
N PRO A 75 -11.03 4.64 -12.03
CA PRO A 75 -10.66 5.64 -13.03
C PRO A 75 -9.56 6.58 -12.51
N ASP A 76 -8.81 7.24 -13.41
CA ASP A 76 -7.76 8.19 -13.03
C ASP A 76 -8.26 9.32 -12.13
N SER A 77 -9.49 9.78 -12.33
CA SER A 77 -10.11 10.79 -11.47
C SER A 77 -10.23 10.37 -10.00
N HIS A 78 -10.06 9.08 -9.70
CA HIS A 78 -10.10 8.49 -8.35
C HIS A 78 -8.74 7.96 -7.88
N ILE A 79 -7.67 8.23 -8.62
CA ILE A 79 -6.31 7.80 -8.28
C ILE A 79 -5.47 9.06 -8.09
N VAL A 80 -4.89 9.22 -6.91
CA VAL A 80 -3.87 10.25 -6.67
C VAL A 80 -2.51 9.57 -6.77
N LEU A 81 -1.75 9.88 -7.83
CA LEU A 81 -0.43 9.31 -8.06
C LEU A 81 0.69 10.31 -7.73
N MET A 82 1.55 9.94 -6.79
CA MET A 82 2.72 10.74 -6.37
C MET A 82 4.02 9.98 -6.68
N LEU A 83 4.85 10.53 -7.56
CA LEU A 83 6.16 9.96 -7.90
C LEU A 83 7.29 10.96 -7.61
N ALA A 84 8.12 10.63 -6.63
CA ALA A 84 9.25 11.48 -6.22
C ALA A 84 10.36 11.61 -7.28
N ASP A 85 10.39 10.73 -8.28
CA ASP A 85 11.35 10.79 -9.40
C ASP A 85 10.78 10.09 -10.64
N ASP A 86 11.25 10.45 -11.82
CA ASP A 86 10.82 9.90 -13.10
C ASP A 86 11.90 8.98 -13.69
N MET A 87 11.68 7.67 -13.55
CA MET A 87 12.59 6.66 -14.09
C MET A 87 12.51 6.54 -15.62
N ALA A 88 11.39 6.90 -16.24
CA ALA A 88 11.21 6.83 -17.68
C ALA A 88 12.08 7.89 -18.40
N CYS A 89 12.23 9.07 -17.78
CA CYS A 89 13.05 10.18 -18.27
C CYS A 89 14.48 10.20 -17.71
N ASN A 90 14.90 9.21 -16.91
CA ASN A 90 16.21 9.21 -16.28
C ASN A 90 17.33 8.94 -17.31
N HIS A 91 18.40 9.73 -17.30
CA HIS A 91 19.56 9.55 -18.19
C HIS A 91 20.26 8.19 -18.08
N ARG A 92 20.10 7.47 -16.96
CA ARG A 92 20.65 6.12 -16.77
C ARG A 92 19.75 5.03 -17.33
N ASN A 93 18.53 5.37 -17.77
CA ASN A 93 17.60 4.41 -18.32
C ASN A 93 18.05 4.00 -19.74
N PRO A 94 18.45 2.73 -19.95
CA PRO A 94 18.86 2.27 -21.28
C PRO A 94 17.67 2.17 -22.26
N LYS A 95 16.43 2.23 -21.76
CA LYS A 95 15.19 2.22 -22.56
C LYS A 95 14.34 3.46 -22.23
N PRO A 96 14.62 4.60 -22.89
CA PRO A 96 13.90 5.85 -22.64
C PRO A 96 12.38 5.69 -22.74
N ALA A 97 11.64 6.47 -21.96
CA ALA A 97 10.17 6.47 -21.91
C ALA A 97 9.54 5.13 -21.46
N THR A 98 10.32 4.23 -20.86
CA THR A 98 9.81 2.93 -20.38
C THR A 98 10.25 2.62 -18.96
N VAL A 99 9.38 1.93 -18.22
CA VAL A 99 9.67 1.37 -16.90
C VAL A 99 9.14 -0.06 -16.88
N PHE A 100 9.96 -1.01 -16.47
CA PHE A 100 9.64 -2.42 -16.31
C PHE A 100 9.77 -2.84 -14.85
N SER A 101 8.81 -3.61 -14.33
CA SER A 101 8.87 -4.22 -12.99
C SER A 101 9.43 -5.64 -12.97
N HIS A 102 9.64 -6.25 -14.14
CA HIS A 102 10.16 -7.61 -14.27
C HIS A 102 11.39 -7.66 -15.18
N LYS A 103 12.32 -8.59 -14.89
CA LYS A 103 13.60 -8.73 -15.60
C LYS A 103 13.43 -9.00 -17.10
N ASN A 104 12.41 -9.76 -17.48
CA ASN A 104 12.14 -10.09 -18.87
C ASN A 104 11.56 -8.91 -19.69
N MET A 105 11.23 -7.79 -19.03
CA MET A 105 10.71 -6.58 -19.68
C MET A 105 9.46 -6.83 -20.55
N GLU A 106 8.62 -7.78 -20.15
CA GLU A 106 7.41 -8.19 -20.88
C GLU A 106 6.33 -7.10 -20.88
N LEU A 107 6.33 -6.23 -19.87
CA LEU A 107 5.32 -5.20 -19.67
C LEU A 107 5.94 -3.87 -19.26
N ASN A 108 5.77 -2.84 -20.10
CA ASN A 108 6.05 -1.46 -19.73
C ASN A 108 4.94 -0.96 -18.78
N VAL A 109 5.29 -0.68 -17.53
CA VAL A 109 4.36 -0.18 -16.50
C VAL A 109 4.19 1.34 -16.54
N TYR A 110 5.05 2.07 -17.27
CA TYR A 110 4.86 3.50 -17.53
C TYR A 110 3.80 3.71 -18.60
N GLY A 111 3.95 3.09 -19.78
CA GLY A 111 2.98 3.21 -20.88
C GLY A 111 2.65 4.65 -21.27
N ASP A 112 1.57 4.85 -22.03
CA ASP A 112 1.13 6.18 -22.49
C ASP A 112 0.00 6.78 -21.63
N ASP A 113 -0.49 6.03 -20.64
CA ASP A 113 -1.74 6.29 -19.91
C ASP A 113 -1.50 6.48 -18.40
N VAL A 114 -0.31 6.91 -18.02
CA VAL A 114 0.03 7.24 -16.63
C VAL A 114 -0.15 8.73 -16.39
N GLU A 115 -1.10 9.06 -15.53
CA GLU A 115 -1.32 10.42 -15.04
C GLU A 115 -0.64 10.61 -13.69
N VAL A 116 0.48 11.33 -13.68
CA VAL A 116 1.18 11.68 -12.43
C VAL A 116 0.69 13.02 -11.92
N ASP A 117 0.04 13.02 -10.76
CA ASP A 117 -0.47 14.23 -10.10
C ASP A 117 0.64 15.02 -9.43
N TYR A 118 1.39 14.39 -8.51
CA TYR A 118 2.48 15.03 -7.78
C TYR A 118 3.82 14.49 -8.29
N ARG A 119 4.65 15.39 -8.83
CA ARG A 119 5.91 15.03 -9.47
C ARG A 119 7.10 15.58 -8.71
N GLY A 120 8.14 14.77 -8.55
CA GLY A 120 9.43 15.23 -8.06
C GLY A 120 9.32 15.93 -6.72
N TYR A 121 9.68 17.21 -6.69
CA TYR A 121 9.66 18.06 -5.50
C TYR A 121 8.28 18.27 -4.89
N GLU A 122 7.18 18.00 -5.61
CA GLU A 122 5.85 18.08 -5.04
C GLU A 122 5.52 16.89 -4.10
N VAL A 123 6.30 15.82 -4.12
CA VAL A 123 6.11 14.64 -3.26
C VAL A 123 6.75 14.87 -1.89
N THR A 124 6.08 15.66 -1.06
CA THR A 124 6.50 15.98 0.32
C THR A 124 5.55 15.33 1.33
N VAL A 125 6.01 15.20 2.58
CA VAL A 125 5.16 14.72 3.68
C VAL A 125 3.93 15.61 3.83
N GLU A 126 4.14 16.93 3.76
CA GLU A 126 3.06 17.92 3.86
C GLU A 126 1.99 17.72 2.79
N ASN A 127 2.36 17.58 1.52
CA ASN A 127 1.39 17.42 0.45
C ASN A 127 0.61 16.11 0.60
N PHE A 128 1.29 15.02 0.96
CA PHE A 128 0.64 13.74 1.22
C PHE A 128 -0.39 13.85 2.35
N LEU A 129 -0.02 14.42 3.50
CA LEU A 129 -0.93 14.62 4.64
C LEU A 129 -2.10 15.56 4.29
N ARG A 130 -1.86 16.61 3.49
CA ARG A 130 -2.92 17.53 3.03
C ARG A 130 -3.92 16.84 2.10
N VAL A 131 -3.46 15.94 1.23
CA VAL A 131 -4.34 15.11 0.38
C VAL A 131 -5.25 14.24 1.25
N LEU A 132 -4.68 13.50 2.21
CA LEU A 132 -5.44 12.63 3.12
C LEU A 132 -6.48 13.43 3.93
N THR A 133 -6.05 14.53 4.56
CA THR A 133 -6.89 15.32 5.47
C THR A 133 -7.84 16.31 4.77
N GLY A 134 -7.74 16.43 3.44
CA GLY A 134 -8.54 17.36 2.64
C GLY A 134 -8.16 18.85 2.80
N ARG A 135 -7.01 19.15 3.43
CA ARG A 135 -6.55 20.53 3.72
C ARG A 135 -5.77 21.11 2.55
N LEU A 136 -6.43 21.21 1.39
CA LEU A 136 -5.86 21.75 0.16
C LEU A 136 -6.44 23.14 -0.16
N PRO A 137 -5.65 24.09 -0.67
CA PRO A 137 -6.15 25.40 -1.12
C PRO A 137 -7.35 25.26 -2.08
N PRO A 138 -8.31 26.20 -2.11
CA PRO A 138 -9.43 26.16 -3.06
C PRO A 138 -9.00 26.16 -4.53
N SER A 139 -7.81 26.69 -4.84
CA SER A 139 -7.23 26.70 -6.18
C SER A 139 -6.63 25.36 -6.63
N THR A 140 -6.47 24.37 -5.73
CA THR A 140 -5.90 23.07 -6.10
C THR A 140 -6.80 22.38 -7.15
N PRO A 141 -6.23 21.88 -8.27
CA PRO A 141 -6.98 21.16 -9.30
C PRO A 141 -7.70 19.93 -8.75
N ARG A 142 -8.77 19.49 -9.43
CA ARG A 142 -9.54 18.31 -9.00
C ARG A 142 -8.72 17.02 -8.97
N SER A 143 -7.83 16.80 -9.94
CA SER A 143 -6.99 15.59 -10.00
C SER A 143 -6.06 15.45 -8.80
N LYS A 144 -5.61 16.58 -8.24
CA LYS A 144 -4.76 16.64 -7.04
C LYS A 144 -5.54 16.53 -5.71
N ARG A 145 -6.80 16.09 -5.72
CA ARG A 145 -7.64 16.02 -4.52
C ARG A 145 -8.18 14.62 -4.30
N LEU A 146 -8.14 14.18 -3.05
CA LEU A 146 -8.91 13.03 -2.58
C LEU A 146 -10.31 13.53 -2.19
N LEU A 147 -11.31 13.25 -3.04
CA LEU A 147 -12.71 13.64 -2.85
C LEU A 147 -13.56 12.47 -2.34
N SER A 148 -13.04 11.76 -1.35
CA SER A 148 -13.72 10.66 -0.67
C SER A 148 -14.76 11.15 0.34
N ASP A 149 -15.70 10.26 0.66
CA ASP A 149 -16.80 10.45 1.60
C ASP A 149 -16.94 9.24 2.54
N ASP A 150 -18.00 9.23 3.34
CA ASP A 150 -18.28 8.21 4.35
C ASP A 150 -18.69 6.85 3.76
N HIS A 151 -18.83 6.76 2.45
CA HIS A 151 -19.12 5.54 1.69
C HIS A 151 -17.95 5.16 0.75
N SER A 152 -16.82 5.86 0.82
CA SER A 152 -15.62 5.58 0.02
C SER A 152 -14.77 4.46 0.62
N ASN A 153 -14.26 3.58 -0.23
CA ASN A 153 -13.13 2.71 0.10
C ASN A 153 -11.83 3.30 -0.45
N ILE A 154 -10.79 3.38 0.37
CA ILE A 154 -9.54 4.04 -0.01
C ILE A 154 -8.39 3.06 0.14
N LEU A 155 -7.72 2.76 -0.98
CA LEU A 155 -6.45 2.05 -0.98
C LEU A 155 -5.31 3.06 -0.87
N ILE A 156 -4.50 2.95 0.19
CA ILE A 156 -3.27 3.74 0.33
C ILE A 156 -2.07 2.82 0.16
N TYR A 157 -1.26 3.07 -0.86
CA TYR A 157 -0.04 2.31 -1.15
C TYR A 157 1.17 3.23 -1.08
N LEU A 158 2.06 2.95 -0.12
CA LEU A 158 3.31 3.67 0.06
C LEU A 158 4.48 2.73 -0.25
N THR A 159 5.44 3.19 -1.05
CA THR A 159 6.69 2.45 -1.28
C THR A 159 7.88 3.40 -1.20
N GLY A 160 8.89 2.98 -0.45
CA GLY A 160 10.05 3.78 -0.12
C GLY A 160 10.97 3.07 0.86
N HIS A 161 11.95 3.80 1.36
CA HIS A 161 12.77 3.35 2.49
C HIS A 161 12.08 3.71 3.80
N GLY A 162 12.15 2.83 4.78
CA GLY A 162 11.62 3.08 6.11
C GLY A 162 12.55 2.51 7.18
N GLY A 163 12.30 2.95 8.41
CA GLY A 163 13.00 2.49 9.59
C GLY A 163 12.03 2.28 10.74
N ASN A 164 12.56 2.28 11.97
CA ASN A 164 11.72 2.09 13.15
C ASN A 164 10.85 3.33 13.39
N GLY A 165 9.56 3.22 13.06
CA GLY A 165 8.58 4.28 13.30
C GLY A 165 8.54 5.39 12.25
N PHE A 166 9.20 5.24 11.10
CA PHE A 166 9.16 6.24 10.03
C PHE A 166 9.30 5.65 8.62
N LEU A 167 8.84 6.42 7.64
CA LEU A 167 9.09 6.23 6.21
C LEU A 167 9.75 7.49 5.64
N ASN A 168 10.85 7.33 4.90
CA ASN A 168 11.54 8.44 4.26
C ASN A 168 10.72 8.99 3.09
N PHE A 169 10.57 10.30 3.08
CA PHE A 169 10.10 11.08 1.95
C PHE A 169 11.28 11.77 1.30
N GLN A 170 11.57 11.34 0.08
CA GLN A 170 12.77 11.69 -0.66
C GLN A 170 14.02 11.33 0.18
N ASP A 171 14.99 12.24 0.25
CA ASP A 171 16.24 12.07 1.01
C ASP A 171 16.37 13.06 2.17
N SER A 172 15.30 13.81 2.49
CA SER A 172 15.36 14.94 3.44
C SER A 172 14.25 14.96 4.49
N GLU A 173 13.12 14.32 4.23
CA GLU A 173 11.98 14.31 5.14
C GLU A 173 11.64 12.89 5.55
N GLU A 174 10.95 12.76 6.68
CA GLU A 174 10.44 11.50 7.19
C GLU A 174 9.00 11.72 7.65
N ILE A 175 8.12 10.78 7.33
CA ILE A 175 6.80 10.70 7.95
C ILE A 175 6.86 9.67 9.06
N SER A 176 6.50 10.07 10.27
CA SER A 176 6.43 9.16 11.42
C SER A 176 5.14 8.32 11.39
N ASN A 177 5.18 7.19 12.09
CA ASN A 177 3.99 6.38 12.34
C ASN A 177 2.90 7.14 13.11
N VAL A 178 3.29 8.07 13.98
CA VAL A 178 2.36 8.92 14.75
C VAL A 178 1.63 9.89 13.82
N GLU A 179 2.35 10.61 12.95
CA GLU A 179 1.73 11.53 11.99
C GLU A 179 0.79 10.82 11.02
N LEU A 180 1.15 9.61 10.58
CA LEU A 180 0.30 8.80 9.72
C LEU A 180 -0.96 8.33 10.45
N ALA A 181 -0.84 7.88 11.71
CA ALA A 181 -1.98 7.49 12.54
C ALA A 181 -2.93 8.68 12.77
N ASP A 182 -2.38 9.85 13.10
CA ASP A 182 -3.16 11.08 13.29
C ASP A 182 -3.88 11.52 12.00
N ALA A 183 -3.29 11.27 10.83
CA ALA A 183 -3.93 11.55 9.55
C ALA A 183 -5.14 10.65 9.33
N PHE A 184 -5.02 9.35 9.63
CA PHE A 184 -6.13 8.40 9.52
C PHE A 184 -7.24 8.68 10.54
N GLU A 185 -6.89 9.06 11.77
CA GLU A 185 -7.88 9.48 12.77
C GLU A 185 -8.66 10.72 12.31
N GLN A 186 -7.99 11.67 11.65
CA GLN A 186 -8.64 12.84 11.07
C GLN A 186 -9.54 12.52 9.88
N MET A 187 -9.16 11.54 9.04
CA MET A 187 -10.01 11.04 7.96
C MET A 187 -11.28 10.41 8.53
N TRP A 188 -11.11 9.51 9.51
CA TRP A 188 -12.20 8.86 10.22
C TRP A 188 -13.16 9.85 10.89
N THR A 189 -12.64 10.80 11.66
CA THR A 189 -13.43 11.83 12.36
C THR A 189 -14.25 12.68 11.39
N LYS A 190 -13.69 12.98 10.21
CA LYS A 190 -14.36 13.76 9.18
C LYS A 190 -15.27 12.92 8.26
N ARG A 191 -15.31 11.60 8.46
CA ARG A 191 -16.01 10.62 7.63
C ARG A 191 -15.67 10.78 6.14
N ARG A 192 -14.40 10.64 5.81
CA ARG A 192 -13.85 10.73 4.46
C ARG A 192 -12.72 9.73 4.27
#